data_AF-A0A1Q7BN08-F1
#
_entry.id   AF-A0A1Q7BN08-F1
#
_cell.length_a   1.000
_cell.length_b   1.000
_cell.length_c   1.000
_cell.angle_alpha   90.00
_cell.angle_beta   90.00
_cell.angle_gamma   90.00
#
_symmetry.space_group_name_H-M   'P 1'
#
loop_
_entity.id
_entity.type
_entity.pdbx_description
1 polymer ?
#
loop_
_entity_poly.entity_id
_entity_poly.type
_entity_poly.pdbx_seq_one_letter_code
_entity_poly.pdbx_strand_id
1 'polypeptide(L)' 'MKTLIAAFALAILIGSPALIQRANAAPPMDAAREKALHECNVKAQKYIEHTWGDVEIYTYRSCMMEHGQPE' A
#
# COMPACT_ATOMS: atom_id res chain seq x y z
N MET A 1 17.91 12.37 -40.02
CA MET A 1 16.72 12.61 -39.18
C MET A 1 15.87 11.35 -38.93
N LYS A 2 15.63 10.46 -39.91
CA LYS A 2 14.84 9.23 -39.69
C LYS A 2 15.53 8.16 -38.81
N THR A 3 16.86 8.07 -38.83
CA THR A 3 17.63 7.07 -38.08
C THR A 3 17.76 7.37 -36.59
N LEU A 4 17.63 8.64 -36.19
CA LEU A 4 17.74 9.07 -34.79
C LEU A 4 16.50 8.71 -33.98
N ILE A 5 15.34 8.63 -34.63
CA ILE A 5 14.06 8.28 -34.00
C ILE A 5 14.02 6.78 -33.64
N ALA A 6 14.63 5.93 -34.48
CA ALA A 6 14.67 4.49 -34.24
C ALA A 6 15.54 4.09 -33.03
N ALA A 7 16.63 4.83 -32.78
CA ALA A 7 17.52 4.56 -31.65
C ALA A 7 16.88 4.92 -30.29
N PHE A 8 16.03 5.95 -30.25
CA PHE A 8 15.37 6.37 -29.02
C PHE A 8 14.29 5.38 -28.56
N ALA A 9 13.60 4.73 -29.51
CA ALA A 9 12.58 3.72 -29.21
C ALA A 9 13.18 2.43 -28.62
N LEU A 10 14.41 2.07 -29.00
CA LEU A 10 15.04 0.82 -28.54
C LEU A 10 15.60 0.93 -27.10
N ALA A 11 15.93 2.14 -26.63
CA ALA A 11 16.45 2.35 -25.27
C ALA A 11 15.38 2.16 -24.17
N ILE A 12 14.10 2.34 -24.49
CA ILE A 12 12.99 2.24 -23.52
C ILE A 12 12.68 0.76 -23.21
N LEU A 13 12.95 -0.15 -24.14
CA LEU A 13 12.62 -1.58 -24.01
C LEU A 13 13.59 -2.37 -23.11
N ILE A 14 14.82 -1.87 -22.89
CA ILE A 14 15.89 -2.64 -22.22
C ILE A 14 16.14 -2.14 -20.77
N GLY A 15 15.71 -0.91 -20.43
CA GLY A 15 16.06 -0.27 -19.16
C GLY A 15 15.13 -0.54 -17.96
N SER A 16 14.02 -1.26 -18.13
CA SER A 16 12.88 -1.16 -17.19
C SER A 16 12.55 -2.35 -16.25
N PRO A 17 13.21 -3.52 -16.24
CA PRO A 17 12.72 -4.62 -15.38
C PRO A 17 12.91 -4.32 -13.88
N ALA A 18 13.93 -3.54 -13.50
CA ALA A 18 14.27 -3.31 -12.09
C ALA A 18 13.30 -2.39 -11.33
N LEU A 19 12.57 -1.50 -12.03
CA LEU A 19 11.61 -0.58 -11.40
C LEU A 19 10.19 -1.18 -11.32
N ILE A 20 9.83 -2.07 -12.25
CA ILE A 20 8.49 -2.68 -12.30
C ILE A 20 8.31 -3.71 -11.18
N GLN A 21 9.37 -4.42 -10.76
CA GLN A 21 9.26 -5.44 -9.71
C GLN A 21 9.02 -4.88 -8.30
N ARG A 22 9.40 -3.63 -8.01
CA ARG A 22 9.26 -3.08 -6.64
C ARG A 22 7.84 -2.66 -6.27
N ALA A 23 6.97 -2.40 -7.24
CA ALA A 23 5.58 -2.04 -6.97
C ALA A 23 4.71 -3.25 -6.55
N ASN A 24 5.06 -4.46 -7.03
CA ASN A 24 4.34 -5.70 -6.71
C ASN A 24 5.07 -6.59 -5.68
N ALA A 25 6.30 -6.27 -5.33
CA ALA A 25 7.02 -6.92 -4.24
C ALA A 25 6.65 -6.31 -2.87
N ALA A 26 5.35 -6.13 -2.61
CA ALA A 26 4.92 -5.94 -1.24
C ALA A 26 5.38 -7.19 -0.47
N PRO A 27 6.12 -7.04 0.64
CA PRO A 27 6.47 -8.18 1.46
C PRO A 27 5.19 -8.95 1.80
N PRO A 28 5.20 -10.30 1.81
CA PRO A 28 4.04 -11.08 2.18
C PRO A 28 3.49 -10.53 3.51
N MET A 29 2.18 -10.20 3.54
CA MET A 29 1.53 -9.78 4.78
C MET A 29 1.67 -10.91 5.80
N ASP A 30 2.26 -10.59 6.94
CA ASP A 30 2.34 -11.52 8.06
C ASP A 30 0.93 -11.85 8.58
N ALA A 31 0.70 -13.09 8.98
CA ALA A 31 -0.61 -13.53 9.46
C ALA A 31 -1.07 -12.73 10.70
N ALA A 32 -0.13 -12.30 11.55
CA ALA A 32 -0.43 -11.43 12.68
C ALA A 32 -0.91 -10.05 12.22
N ARG A 33 -0.34 -9.52 11.12
CA ARG A 33 -0.78 -8.26 10.52
C ARG A 33 -2.17 -8.39 9.91
N GLU A 34 -2.43 -9.45 9.14
CA GLU A 34 -3.76 -9.67 8.54
C GLU A 34 -4.86 -9.73 9.61
N LYS A 35 -4.61 -10.45 10.70
CA LYS A 35 -5.53 -10.52 11.83
C LYS A 35 -5.75 -9.16 12.49
N ALA A 36 -4.68 -8.41 12.77
CA ALA A 36 -4.79 -7.08 13.36
C ALA A 36 -5.58 -6.12 12.45
N LEU A 37 -5.32 -6.15 11.14
CA LEU A 37 -6.08 -5.35 10.17
C LEU A 37 -7.57 -5.66 10.23
N HIS A 38 -7.94 -6.94 10.26
CA HIS A 38 -9.35 -7.34 10.34
C HIS A 38 -10.01 -6.85 11.63
N GLU A 39 -9.38 -7.11 12.78
CA GLU A 39 -9.91 -6.72 14.10
C GLU A 39 -10.03 -5.19 14.24
N CYS A 40 -9.01 -4.45 13.78
CA CYS A 40 -9.00 -3.00 13.88
C CYS A 40 -9.99 -2.32 12.92
N ASN A 41 -10.20 -2.86 11.72
CA ASN A 41 -11.26 -2.40 10.82
C ASN A 41 -12.65 -2.61 11.44
N VAL A 42 -12.91 -3.81 11.99
CA VAL A 42 -14.20 -4.10 12.65
C VAL A 42 -14.43 -3.19 13.86
N LYS A 43 -13.38 -2.84 14.61
CA LYS A 43 -13.47 -1.90 15.74
C LYS A 43 -13.81 -0.47 15.27
N ALA A 44 -13.25 -0.04 14.15
CA ALA A 44 -13.38 1.31 13.62
C ALA A 44 -14.69 1.53 12.82
N GLN A 45 -15.21 0.50 12.13
CA GLN A 45 -16.34 0.61 11.17
C GLN A 45 -17.65 1.21 11.74
N LYS A 46 -17.77 1.30 13.07
CA LYS A 46 -18.93 1.89 13.74
C LYS A 46 -18.92 3.42 13.69
N TYR A 47 -17.75 4.01 13.45
CA TYR A 47 -17.60 5.44 13.22
C TYR A 47 -17.84 5.67 11.73
N ILE A 48 -18.74 6.58 11.42
CA ILE A 48 -19.10 6.87 10.03
C ILE A 48 -18.15 7.95 9.53
N GLU A 49 -17.29 7.64 8.56
CA GLU A 49 -16.30 8.55 7.95
C GLU A 49 -16.77 10.01 7.81
N HIS A 50 -17.95 10.25 7.22
CA HIS A 50 -18.44 11.61 6.94
C HIS A 50 -18.90 12.41 8.17
N THR A 51 -18.92 11.81 9.36
CA THR A 51 -19.29 12.47 10.62
C THR A 51 -18.21 12.29 11.69
N TRP A 52 -17.51 11.15 11.66
CA TRP A 52 -16.60 10.69 12.71
C TRP A 52 -15.30 10.12 12.15
N GLY A 53 -14.88 10.47 10.92
CA GLY A 53 -13.67 9.93 10.29
C GLY A 53 -12.40 10.10 11.12
N ASP A 54 -12.23 11.22 11.83
CA ASP A 54 -11.10 11.37 12.75
C ASP A 54 -11.13 10.30 13.86
N VAL A 55 -12.30 10.00 14.42
CA VAL A 55 -12.47 9.00 15.47
C VAL A 55 -12.27 7.59 14.91
N GLU A 56 -12.75 7.34 13.68
CA GLU A 56 -12.51 6.10 12.94
C GLU A 56 -11.01 5.84 12.79
N ILE A 57 -10.27 6.83 12.26
CA ILE A 57 -8.83 6.79 12.04
C ILE A 57 -8.10 6.60 13.37
N TYR A 58 -8.37 7.42 14.38
CA TYR A 58 -7.70 7.26 15.68
C TYR A 58 -7.99 5.90 16.33
N THR A 59 -9.20 5.38 16.19
CA THR A 59 -9.55 4.05 16.70
C THR A 59 -8.75 2.95 16.00
N TYR A 60 -8.68 3.00 14.67
CA TYR A 60 -7.90 2.06 13.87
C TYR A 60 -6.41 2.13 14.23
N ARG A 61 -5.83 3.33 14.29
CA ARG A 61 -4.43 3.58 14.65
C ARG A 61 -4.05 3.05 16.01
N SER A 62 -4.83 3.39 17.02
CA SER A 62 -4.60 2.91 18.38
C SER A 62 -4.69 1.39 18.45
N CYS A 63 -5.65 0.79 17.77
CA CYS A 63 -5.75 -0.67 17.69
C CYS A 63 -4.52 -1.31 17.03
N MET A 64 -4.06 -0.80 15.88
CA MET A 64 -2.86 -1.34 15.22
C MET A 64 -1.62 -1.23 16.11
N MET A 65 -1.46 -0.11 16.84
CA MET A 65 -0.40 0.05 17.84
C MET A 65 -0.51 -0.94 18.99
N GLU A 66 -1.72 -1.24 19.49
CA GLU A 66 -1.97 -2.26 20.52
C GLU A 66 -1.53 -3.66 20.04
N HIS A 67 -1.68 -3.94 18.74
CA HIS A 67 -1.18 -5.17 18.11
C HIS A 67 0.32 -5.14 17.78
N GLY A 68 1.01 -4.02 18.01
CA GLY A 68 2.42 -3.84 17.64
C GLY A 68 2.64 -3.80 16.12
N GLN A 69 1.60 -3.49 15.35
CA GLN A 69 1.62 -3.46 13.89
C GLN A 69 1.60 -2.00 13.40
N PRO A 70 2.26 -1.68 12.28
CA PRO A 70 2.16 -0.35 11.67
C PRO A 70 0.74 -0.10 11.14
N GLU A 71 0.27 1.14 11.16
CA GLU A 71 -1.01 1.55 10.56
C GLU A 71 -1.11 1.20 9.07
#